data_AF-A0A350AFQ8-F1
#
_entry.id   AF-A0A350AFQ8-F1
#
_cell.length_a   1.000
_cell.length_b   1.000
_cell.length_c   1.000
_cell.angle_alpha   90.00
_cell.angle_beta   90.00
_cell.angle_gamma   90.00
#
_symmetry.space_group_name_H-M   'P 1'
#
loop_
_entity.id
_entity.type
_entity.pdbx_description
1 polymer ?
#
loop_
_entity_poly.entity_id
_entity_poly.type
_entity_poly.pdbx_seq_one_letter_code
_entity_poly.pdbx_strand_id
1 'polypeptide(L)' 'FYTDTADAPWTVIKSDDKKRARLNCMLHFLNSIDYPGKDPHVIHTPDPLIVGRAGHVIHRSDHILGAALATTAT' A
#
# COMPACT_ATOMS: atom_id res chain seq x y z
N PHE A 1 -12.57 1.44 -6.67
CA PHE A 1 -12.45 2.77 -7.29
C PHE A 1 -13.43 3.81 -6.76
N TYR A 2 -14.56 3.44 -6.14
CA TYR A 2 -15.53 4.44 -5.63
C TYR A 2 -15.07 5.27 -4.41
N THR A 3 -14.05 4.82 -3.67
CA THR A 3 -13.57 5.47 -2.44
C THR A 3 -12.07 5.84 -2.47
N ASP A 4 -11.42 5.65 -3.62
CA ASP A 4 -10.02 6.06 -3.86
C ASP A 4 -10.02 7.36 -4.65
N THR A 5 -9.73 8.46 -3.95
CA THR A 5 -9.85 9.82 -4.48
C THR A 5 -8.50 10.52 -4.41
N ALA A 6 -8.27 11.53 -5.26
CA ALA A 6 -7.03 12.31 -5.24
C ALA A 6 -6.74 12.95 -3.87
N ASP A 7 -7.80 13.37 -3.17
CA ASP A 7 -7.71 13.99 -1.84
C ASP A 7 -7.44 12.97 -0.72
N ALA A 8 -7.78 11.70 -0.94
CA ALA A 8 -7.64 10.61 0.02
C ALA A 8 -7.25 9.30 -0.72
N PRO A 9 -6.00 9.19 -1.18
CA PRO A 9 -5.56 8.05 -1.96
C PRO A 9 -5.40 6.81 -1.07
N TRP A 10 -5.78 5.64 -1.58
CA TRP A 10 -5.53 4.36 -0.93
C TRP A 10 -4.14 3.82 -1.23
N THR A 11 -3.38 3.55 -0.17
CA THR A 11 -2.11 2.84 -0.22
C THR A 11 -2.32 1.37 0.10
N VAL A 12 -1.86 0.49 -0.79
CA VAL A 12 -1.89 -0.96 -0.64
C VAL A 12 -0.52 -1.45 -0.17
N ILE A 13 -0.53 -2.34 0.84
CA ILE A 13 0.68 -2.95 1.40
C ILE A 13 0.59 -4.47 1.28
N LYS A 14 1.53 -5.08 0.56
CA LYS A 14 1.65 -6.54 0.48
C LYS A 14 2.16 -7.09 1.81
N SER A 15 1.46 -8.08 2.37
CA SER A 15 1.63 -8.49 3.76
C SER A 15 2.11 -9.93 3.99
N ASP A 16 2.54 -10.63 2.93
CA ASP A 16 3.09 -12.00 3.02
C ASP A 16 4.27 -12.06 4.00
N ASP A 17 5.21 -11.10 3.91
CA ASP A 17 6.19 -10.83 4.95
C ASP A 17 5.65 -9.77 5.92
N LYS A 18 5.02 -10.24 7.01
CA LYS A 18 4.43 -9.40 8.04
C LYS A 18 5.42 -8.43 8.69
N LYS A 19 6.70 -8.79 8.82
CA LYS A 19 7.72 -7.91 9.45
C LYS A 19 8.04 -6.76 8.51
N ARG A 20 8.33 -7.08 7.25
CA ARG A 20 8.60 -6.05 6.22
C ARG A 20 7.40 -5.17 5.95
N ALA A 21 6.18 -5.72 5.94
CA ALA A 21 4.95 -4.97 5.72
C ALA A 21 4.73 -3.90 6.80
N ARG A 22 4.96 -4.23 8.08
CA ARG A 22 4.81 -3.28 9.19
C ARG A 22 5.79 -2.12 9.09
N LEU A 23 7.07 -2.42 8.84
CA LEU A 23 8.11 -1.40 8.68
C LEU A 23 7.79 -0.47 7.51
N ASN A 24 7.44 -1.03 6.36
CA ASN A 24 7.12 -0.25 5.17
C ASN A 24 5.85 0.59 5.33
N CYS A 25 4.86 0.11 6.09
CA CYS A 25 3.67 0.89 6.45
C CYS A 25 4.04 2.15 7.24
N MET A 26 4.82 1.97 8.31
CA MET A 26 5.27 3.10 9.15
C MET A 26 6.17 4.06 8.38
N LEU A 27 7.08 3.54 7.54
CA LEU A 27 7.93 4.36 6.69
C LEU A 27 7.12 5.19 5.68
N HIS A 28 6.11 4.60 5.06
CA HIS A 28 5.23 5.32 4.14
C HIS A 28 4.51 6.48 4.85
N PHE A 29 3.94 6.22 6.03
CA PHE A 29 3.24 7.23 6.82
C PHE A 29 4.17 8.34 7.32
N LEU A 30 5.32 8.00 7.91
CA LEU A 30 6.29 8.98 8.39
C LEU A 30 6.94 9.76 7.24
N ASN A 31 7.01 9.17 6.04
CA ASN A 31 7.55 9.89 4.89
C ASN A 31 6.53 10.88 4.29
N SER A 32 5.23 10.63 4.41
CA SER A 32 4.19 11.51 3.85
C SER A 32 3.96 12.80 4.66
N ILE A 33 4.40 12.83 5.92
CA ILE A 33 4.29 14.00 6.79
C ILE A 33 5.66 14.67 6.96
N ASP A 34 5.66 16.01 6.97
CA ASP A 34 6.83 16.80 7.36
C ASP A 34 6.74 17.13 8.85
N TYR A 35 7.82 16.85 9.59
CA TYR A 35 7.85 17.03 11.03
C TYR A 35 9.28 17.33 11.51
N PRO A 36 9.43 18.12 12.59
CA PRO A 36 10.74 18.50 13.09
C PRO A 36 11.48 17.28 13.66
N GLY A 37 12.78 17.16 13.35
CA GLY A 37 13.61 16.05 13.82
C GLY A 37 13.45 14.74 13.03
N LYS A 38 12.86 14.81 11.83
CA LYS A 38 12.85 13.68 10.88
C LYS A 38 14.29 13.32 10.51
N ASP A 39 14.69 12.08 10.79
CA ASP A 39 15.99 11.53 10.37
C ASP A 39 15.84 10.83 9.00
N PRO A 40 16.42 11.41 7.91
CA PRO A 40 16.34 10.81 6.57
C PRO A 40 17.11 9.49 6.44
N HIS A 41 18.02 9.18 7.38
CA HIS A 41 18.77 7.93 7.37
C HIS A 41 17.91 6.76 7.87
N VAL A 42 17.01 7.02 8.82
CA VAL A 42 16.05 6.03 9.34
C VAL A 42 14.81 5.96 8.45
N ILE A 43 14.33 7.10 7.94
CA ILE A 43 13.11 7.18 7.14
C ILE A 43 13.47 7.28 5.66
N HIS A 44 13.98 6.17 5.16
CA HIS A 44 14.23 6.00 3.74
C HIS A 44 12.94 5.70 2.97
N THR A 45 13.00 5.84 1.64
CA THR A 45 11.88 5.54 0.76
C THR A 45 11.37 4.10 0.98
N PRO A 46 10.05 3.89 1.17
CA PRO A 46 9.49 2.56 1.34
C PRO A 46 9.69 1.70 0.07
N ASP A 47 9.80 0.40 0.25
CA ASP A 47 10.02 -0.56 -0.84
C ASP A 47 8.82 -0.54 -1.83
N PRO A 48 9.04 -0.18 -3.11
CA PRO A 48 7.97 -0.08 -4.10
C PRO A 48 7.35 -1.44 -4.48
N LEU A 49 7.99 -2.56 -4.14
CA LEU A 49 7.42 -3.89 -4.34
C LEU A 49 6.40 -4.24 -3.25
N ILE A 50 6.51 -3.62 -2.07
CA ILE A 50 5.66 -3.84 -0.90
C ILE A 50 4.55 -2.79 -0.81
N VAL A 51 4.88 -1.52 -1.06
CA VAL A 51 3.95 -0.39 -0.98
C VAL A 51 3.59 0.10 -2.38
N GLY A 52 2.30 0.14 -2.70
CA GLY A 52 1.81 0.62 -3.99
C GLY A 52 0.50 1.39 -3.87
N ARG A 53 0.14 2.17 -4.89
CA ARG A 53 -1.18 2.83 -4.95
C ARG A 53 -2.26 1.87 -5.45
N ALA A 54 -3.46 1.98 -4.90
CA ALA A 54 -4.59 1.12 -5.25
C ALA A 54 -4.85 1.09 -6.77
N GLY A 55 -4.85 2.23 -7.45
CA GLY A 55 -5.03 2.29 -8.91
C GLY A 55 -3.99 1.48 -9.72
N HIS A 56 -2.73 1.42 -9.27
CA HIS A 56 -1.68 0.66 -9.96
C HIS A 56 -1.78 -0.84 -9.64
N VAL A 57 -2.08 -1.20 -8.40
CA VAL A 57 -2.17 -2.60 -7.98
C VAL A 57 -3.38 -3.27 -8.62
N ILE A 58 -4.52 -2.59 -8.70
CA ILE A 58 -5.78 -3.18 -9.16
C ILE A 58 -5.79 -3.36 -10.69
N HIS A 59 -5.25 -2.42 -11.48
CA HIS A 59 -5.15 -2.57 -12.94
C HIS A 59 -4.21 -3.72 -13.37
N ARG A 60 -3.29 -4.14 -12.49
CA ARG A 60 -2.45 -5.33 -12.71
C ARG A 60 -3.10 -6.62 -12.23
N SER A 61 -4.28 -6.52 -11.62
CA SER A 61 -4.93 -7.56 -10.82
C SER A 61 -6.33 -7.94 -11.29
N ASP A 62 -6.70 -7.67 -12.55
CA ASP A 62 -7.95 -8.17 -13.14
C ASP A 62 -8.10 -9.71 -12.97
N HIS A 63 -6.98 -10.43 -12.76
CA HIS A 63 -6.97 -11.86 -12.46
C HIS A 63 -7.16 -12.24 -10.98
N ILE A 64 -7.00 -11.31 -10.03
CA ILE A 64 -6.98 -11.61 -8.58
C ILE A 64 -8.32 -11.29 -7.93
N LEU A 65 -9.01 -10.25 -8.42
CA LEU A 65 -10.36 -9.91 -7.94
C LEU A 65 -11.41 -10.95 -8.37
N GLY A 66 -11.20 -11.64 -9.49
CA GLY A 66 -12.06 -12.75 -9.92
C GLY A 66 -12.08 -13.92 -8.93
N ALA A 67 -10.95 -14.22 -8.28
CA ALA A 67 -10.86 -15.33 -7.32
C ALA A 67 -11.55 -15.04 -5.98
N ALA A 68 -11.48 -13.79 -5.50
CA ALA A 68 -12.11 -13.38 -4.24
C ALA A 68 -13.65 -13.29 -4.34
N LEU A 69 -14.18 -12.93 -5.52
CA LEU A 69 -15.63 -12.81 -5.73
C LEU A 69 -16.29 -14.13 -6.16
N ALA A 70 -15.55 -15.10 -6.71
CA ALA A 70 -16.11 -16.37 -7.20
C ALA A 70 -16.40 -17.43 -6.13
N THR A 71 -15.98 -17.24 -4.87
CA THR A 71 -16.07 -18.30 -3.83
C THR A 71 -17.36 -18.25 -3.00
N THR A 72 -18.30 -17.33 -3.28
CA THR A 72 -19.58 -17.23 -2.53
C THR A 72 -20.84 -17.37 -3.40
N ALA A 73 -20.77 -18.02 -4.55
CA ALA A 73 -21.95 -18.33 -5.36
C ALA A 73 -21.90 -19.77 -5.93
N THR A 74 -22.12 -20.76 -5.07
CA THR A 74 -22.74 -22.05 -5.42
C THR A 74 -23.42 -22.63 -4.19
#